data_AF-S9Q0Y5-F1
#
_entry.id   AF-S9Q0Y5-F1
#
_cell.length_a   1.000
_cell.length_b   1.000
_cell.length_c   1.000
_cell.angle_alpha   90.00
_cell.angle_beta   90.00
_cell.angle_gamma   90.00
#
_symmetry.space_group_name_H-M   'P 1'
#
loop_
_entity.id
_entity.type
_entity.pdbx_description
1 polymer ?
#
loop_
_entity_poly.entity_id
_entity_poly.type
_entity_poly.pdbx_seq_one_letter_code
_entity_poly.pdbx_strand_id
1 'polypeptide(L)' 'MFQSSATAAAMLAPQTGTLELPNDPGWAFGFGGAVLVDATKAATPQSPGTWRWAGAYGHTCLWLPGRSKGWNHRVID' A
#
# COMPACT_ATOMS: atom_id res chain seq x y z
N MET A 1 14.02 -7.15 -19.26
CA MET A 1 13.88 -7.82 -17.95
C MET A 1 12.93 -7.00 -17.11
N PHE A 2 11.73 -7.49 -16.84
CA PHE A 2 10.82 -6.93 -15.84
C PHE A 2 10.97 -7.76 -14.55
N GLN A 3 10.81 -7.12 -13.40
CA GLN A 3 10.89 -7.79 -12.09
C GLN A 3 9.84 -8.90 -11.97
N SER A 4 10.14 -9.95 -11.20
CA SER A 4 9.16 -11.01 -10.93
C SER A 4 8.00 -10.44 -10.09
N SER A 5 6.80 -10.99 -10.26
CA SER A 5 5.63 -10.60 -9.45
C SER A 5 5.84 -10.83 -7.95
N ALA A 6 6.58 -11.88 -7.58
CA ALA A 6 6.97 -12.14 -6.20
C ALA A 6 7.90 -11.04 -5.65
N THR A 7 8.85 -10.58 -6.47
CA THR A 7 9.72 -9.45 -6.11
C THR A 7 8.91 -8.17 -5.94
N ALA A 8 7.97 -7.89 -6.83
CA ALA A 8 7.09 -6.72 -6.73
C ALA A 8 6.22 -6.76 -5.46
N ALA A 9 5.68 -7.93 -5.10
CA ALA A 9 4.91 -8.10 -3.87
C ALA A 9 5.79 -7.92 -2.61
N ALA A 10 7.03 -8.44 -2.63
CA ALA A 10 7.96 -8.29 -1.52
C ALA A 10 8.35 -6.83 -1.27
N MET A 11 8.45 -6.00 -2.31
CA MET A 11 8.71 -4.55 -2.16
C MET A 11 7.60 -3.84 -1.38
N LEU A 12 6.37 -4.31 -1.49
CA LEU A 12 5.18 -3.73 -0.85
C LEU A 12 4.93 -4.30 0.55
N ALA A 13 5.75 -5.25 1.02
CA ALA A 13 5.65 -5.78 2.37
C ALA A 13 6.43 -4.90 3.37
N PRO A 14 5.96 -4.80 4.63
CA PRO A 14 6.70 -4.09 5.68
C PRO A 14 8.05 -4.78 5.96
N GLN A 15 9.15 -4.12 5.61
CA GLN A 15 10.52 -4.63 5.80
C GLN A 15 11.08 -4.29 7.19
N THR A 16 10.39 -3.42 7.91
CA THR A 16 10.71 -2.96 9.27
C THR A 16 10.04 -3.81 10.35
N GLY A 17 9.30 -4.86 9.95
CA GLY A 17 8.58 -5.74 10.88
C GLY A 17 7.48 -4.98 11.62
N THR A 18 7.53 -4.98 12.95
CA THR A 18 6.57 -4.28 13.83
C THR A 18 6.98 -2.84 14.15
N LEU A 19 8.11 -2.36 13.60
CA LEU A 19 8.55 -0.99 13.81
C LEU A 19 7.72 -0.04 12.94
N GLU A 20 6.91 0.77 13.61
CA GLU A 20 6.10 1.81 12.98
C GLU A 20 6.94 3.06 12.69
N LEU A 21 6.51 3.87 11.72
CA LEU A 21 7.12 5.16 11.43
C LEU A 21 6.90 6.13 12.62
N PRO A 22 7.96 6.80 13.14
CA PRO A 22 7.88 7.62 14.35
C PRO A 22 6.81 8.72 14.36
N ASN A 23 6.43 9.22 13.18
CA ASN A 23 5.45 10.30 13.01
C ASN A 23 4.19 9.85 12.24
N ASP A 24 4.05 8.56 11.94
CA ASP A 24 2.93 7.99 11.17
C ASP A 24 2.53 6.62 11.78
N PRO A 25 1.77 6.62 12.89
CA PRO A 25 1.31 5.38 13.52
C PRO A 25 0.50 4.51 12.56
N GLY A 26 0.68 3.19 12.65
CA GLY A 26 0.05 2.22 11.74
C GLY A 26 0.67 2.12 10.33
N TRP A 27 1.70 2.92 10.03
CA TRP A 27 2.52 2.78 8.83
C TRP A 27 3.87 2.15 9.17
N ALA A 28 4.35 1.27 8.30
CA ALA A 28 5.70 0.72 8.33
C ALA A 28 6.45 1.06 7.04
N PHE A 29 7.75 0.80 7.00
CA PHE A 29 8.57 1.04 5.81
C PHE A 29 8.76 -0.25 5.00
N GLY A 30 8.35 -0.22 3.73
CA GLY A 30 8.67 -1.20 2.70
C GLY A 30 9.78 -0.69 1.78
N PHE A 31 10.16 -1.46 0.76
CA PHE A 31 11.18 -0.99 -0.18
C PHE A 31 10.62 0.11 -1.08
N GLY A 32 11.13 1.34 -0.89
CA GLY A 32 10.76 2.51 -1.66
C GLY A 32 9.66 3.38 -1.05
N GLY A 33 9.02 2.98 0.05
CA GLY A 33 8.04 3.84 0.70
C GLY A 33 7.28 3.25 1.88
N ALA A 34 6.29 3.99 2.36
CA ALA A 34 5.50 3.61 3.51
C ALA A 34 4.37 2.66 3.12
N VAL A 35 4.19 1.59 3.88
CA VAL A 35 3.15 0.56 3.71
C VAL A 35 2.20 0.64 4.90
N LEU A 36 0.91 0.69 4.61
CA LEU A 36 -0.14 0.72 5.63
C LEU A 36 -0.28 -0.66 6.27
N VAL A 37 0.03 -0.78 7.56
CA VAL A 37 -0.12 -2.03 8.33
C VAL A 37 -1.43 -2.02 9.11
N ASP A 38 -1.80 -0.88 9.69
CA ASP A 38 -3.00 -0.73 10.52
C ASP A 38 -3.77 0.55 10.16
N ALA A 39 -4.91 0.36 9.48
CA ALA A 39 -5.78 1.44 9.03
C ALA A 39 -6.49 2.17 10.19
N THR A 40 -6.71 1.49 11.32
CA THR A 40 -7.35 2.06 12.50
C THR A 40 -6.39 3.02 13.20
N LYS A 41 -5.13 2.63 13.38
CA LYS A 41 -4.08 3.51 13.92
C LYS A 41 -3.77 4.69 13.01
N ALA A 42 -3.77 4.46 11.70
CA ALA A 42 -3.51 5.50 10.71
C ALA A 42 -4.73 6.40 10.41
N ALA A 43 -5.88 6.17 11.06
CA ALA A 43 -7.13 6.92 10.90
C ALA A 43 -7.51 7.20 9.43
N THR A 44 -7.30 6.20 8.56
CA THR A 44 -7.43 6.35 7.10
C THR A 44 -8.44 5.35 6.53
N PRO A 45 -9.24 5.74 5.52
CA PRO A 45 -10.11 4.80 4.82
C PRO A 45 -9.35 3.85 3.88
N GLN A 46 -8.03 4.00 3.78
CA GLN A 46 -7.18 3.14 2.95
C GLN A 46 -7.11 1.71 3.49
N SER A 47 -7.02 0.74 2.59
CA SER A 47 -6.95 -0.68 2.98
C SER A 47 -5.51 -1.06 3.37
N PRO A 48 -5.31 -1.93 4.39
CA PRO A 48 -3.98 -2.45 4.71
C PRO A 48 -3.25 -3.01 3.47
N GLY A 49 -1.94 -2.79 3.39
CA GLY A 49 -1.12 -3.07 2.21
C GLY A 49 -1.09 -1.95 1.17
N THR A 50 -1.75 -0.82 1.43
CA THR A 50 -1.59 0.40 0.62
C THR A 50 -0.16 0.92 0.75
N TRP A 51 0.47 1.21 -0.39
CA TRP A 51 1.82 1.77 -0.43
C TRP A 51 1.76 3.24 -0.83
N ARG A 52 2.50 4.10 -0.13
CA ARG A 52 2.60 5.52 -0.45
C ARG A 52 4.05 5.99 -0.42
N TRP A 53 4.34 6.98 -1.25
CA TRP A 53 5.57 7.75 -1.17
C TRP A 53 5.29 9.22 -1.40
N ALA A 54 5.96 10.07 -0.65
CA ALA A 54 5.90 11.52 -0.80
C ALA A 54 7.31 12.05 -1.07
N GLY A 55 7.44 12.87 -2.11
CA GLY A 55 8.63 13.63 -2.42
C GLY A 55 8.62 14.98 -1.70
N ALA A 56 9.80 15.45 -1.31
CA ALA A 56 9.99 16.70 -0.57
C ALA A 56 9.37 17.94 -1.24
N TYR A 57 9.16 17.91 -2.56
CA TYR A 57 8.61 19.01 -3.37
C TYR A 57 7.09 18.93 -3.58
N GLY A 58 6.36 18.20 -2.73
CA GLY A 58 4.90 18.12 -2.78
C GLY A 58 4.35 17.10 -3.77
N HIS A 59 5.18 16.23 -4.33
CA HIS A 59 4.71 15.11 -5.15
C HIS A 59 4.32 13.95 -4.24
N THR A 60 3.11 13.42 -4.39
CA THR A 60 2.67 12.24 -3.66
C THR A 60 2.19 11.18 -4.64
N CYS A 61 2.62 9.94 -4.44
CA CYS A 61 2.10 8.81 -5.17
C CYS A 61 1.55 7.78 -4.19
N LEU A 62 0.41 7.21 -4.58
CA LEU A 62 -0.32 6.22 -3.82
C LEU A 62 -0.58 5.03 -4.73
N TRP A 63 -0.26 3.84 -4.25
CA TRP A 63 -0.60 2.60 -4.91
C TRP A 63 -1.53 1.79 -4.01
N LEU A 64 -2.70 1.47 -4.55
CA LEU A 64 -3.71 0.67 -3.88
C LEU A 64 -3.62 -0.78 -4.39
N PRO A 65 -3.65 -1.79 -3.52
CA PRO A 65 -3.77 -3.17 -3.97
C PRO A 65 -5.08 -3.38 -4.72
N GLY A 66 -5.00 -4.09 -5.86
CA GLY A 66 -6.16 -4.41 -6.68
C GLY A 66 -7.21 -5.18 -5.88
N ARG A 67 -8.37 -4.57 -5.67
CA ARG A 67 -9.54 -5.27 -5.14
C ARG A 67 -10.17 -6.03 -6.30
N SER A 68 -10.06 -7.36 -6.30
CA SER A 68 -10.81 -8.24 -7.20
C SER A 68 -12.31 -8.19 -6.85
N LYS A 69 -12.98 -7.07 -7.15
CA LYS A 69 -14.44 -7.06 -7.28
C LYS A 69 -14.74 -7.54 -8.69
N GLY A 70 -15.07 -8.83 -8.81
CA GLY A 70 -15.62 -9.38 -10.05
C GLY A 70 -16.77 -8.50 -10.52
N TRP A 71 -16.56 -7.82 -11.64
CA TRP A 71 -17.61 -7.05 -12.29
C TRP A 71 -18.52 -8.05 -13.01
N ASN A 72 -19.67 -8.33 -12.40
CA ASN A 72 -20.65 -9.22 -12.97
C ASN A 72 -21.47 -8.40 -13.98
N HIS A 73 -21.18 -8.55 -15.27
CA HIS A 73 -22.07 -8.12 -16.35
C HIS A 73 -23.40 -8.88 -16.19
N ARG A 74 -24.37 -8.28 -15.49
CA ARG A 74 -25.77 -8.61 -15.77
C ARG A 74 -26.19 -7.76 -16.94
N VAL A 75 -26.24 -8.39 -18.11
CA VAL A 75 -27.09 -7.95 -19.21
C VAL A 75 -28.49 -7.87 -18.63
N ILE A 76 -29.04 -6.66 -18.59
CA ILE A 76 -30.47 -6.46 -18.41
C ILE A 76 -31.04 -6.83 -19.78
N ASP A 77 -31.72 -7.98 -19.83
CA ASP A 77 -32.57 -8.36 -20.96
C ASP A 77 -33.74 -7.36 -21.08
#